data_AF-A0A1G3RTJ8-F1
#
_entry.id   AF-A0A1G3RTJ8-F1
#
_cell.length_a   1.000
_cell.length_b   1.000
_cell.length_c   1.000
_cell.angle_alpha   90.00
_cell.angle_beta   90.00
_cell.angle_gamma   90.00
#
_symmetry.space_group_name_H-M   'P 1'
#
loop_
_entity.id
_entity.type
_entity.pdbx_description
1 polymer ?
#
loop_
_entity_poly.entity_id
_entity_poly.type
_entity_poly.pdbx_seq_one_letter_code
_entity_poly.pdbx_strand_id
1 'polypeptide(L)'
;MASKSAWINQALAEKNMVRYVNQHMNFPWDITGKWIGENILHDPMTDTQKKSLSKFMVRPILKETFIELRYDWEYEGEKQEGIITIGYRKNKDECFATWIDTWHMSSDFMLLKGTCKDNE
;
A
#
# COMPACT_ATOMS: atom_id res chain seq x y z
N MET A 1 38.13 14.00 15.87
CA MET A 1 37.75 12.67 16.39
C MET A 1 36.35 12.78 16.98
N ALA A 2 35.33 12.19 16.32
CA ALA A 2 33.99 12.12 16.91
C ALA A 2 34.03 11.20 18.15
N SER A 3 33.53 11.68 19.29
CA SER A 3 33.58 10.92 20.54
C SER A 3 32.70 9.67 20.46
N LYS A 4 33.13 8.59 21.10
CA LYS A 4 32.39 7.32 21.19
C LYS A 4 30.96 7.51 21.72
N SER A 5 30.70 8.57 22.50
CA SER A 5 29.39 8.95 23.01
C SER A 5 28.43 9.49 21.95
N ALA A 6 28.92 10.17 20.90
CA ALA A 6 28.07 10.69 19.83
C ALA A 6 27.45 9.55 19.01
N TRP A 7 28.23 8.50 18.74
CA TRP A 7 27.77 7.30 18.01
C TRP A 7 26.73 6.49 18.79
N ILE A 8 26.89 6.38 20.11
CA ILE A 8 25.94 5.67 20.98
C ILE A 8 24.61 6.42 21.04
N ASN A 9 24.65 7.76 21.14
CA ASN A 9 23.43 8.56 21.19
C ASN A 9 22.66 8.55 19.85
N GLN A 10 23.38 8.53 18.72
CA GLN A 10 22.76 8.42 17.40
C GLN A 10 22.12 7.04 17.19
N ALA A 11 22.83 5.96 17.52
CA ALA A 11 22.30 4.60 17.41
C ALA A 11 21.12 4.34 18.37
N LEU A 12 21.13 4.97 19.56
CA LEU A 12 19.99 4.92 20.48
C LEU A 12 18.80 5.74 19.99
N ALA A 13 19.03 6.90 19.35
CA ALA A 13 17.97 7.70 18.74
C ALA A 13 17.33 6.97 17.54
N GLU A 14 18.13 6.31 16.69
CA GLU A 14 17.65 5.50 15.57
C GLU A 14 16.88 4.27 16.06
N LYS A 15 17.41 3.52 17.06
CA LYS A 15 16.68 2.39 17.66
C LYS A 15 15.39 2.82 18.36
N ASN A 16 15.39 3.96 19.05
CA ASN A 16 14.19 4.48 19.70
C ASN A 16 13.17 5.02 18.68
N MET A 17 13.60 5.62 17.56
CA MET A 17 12.71 5.96 16.45
C MET A 17 12.09 4.72 15.82
N VAL A 18 12.89 3.70 15.49
CA VAL A 18 12.38 2.44 14.91
C VAL A 18 11.38 1.77 15.86
N ARG A 19 11.66 1.80 17.17
CA ARG A 19 10.75 1.25 18.19
C ARG A 19 9.47 2.09 18.38
N TYR A 20 9.55 3.41 18.30
CA TYR A 20 8.41 4.33 18.36
C TYR A 20 7.50 4.21 17.12
N VAL A 21 8.12 4.11 15.93
CA VAL A 21 7.46 3.82 14.66
C VAL A 21 6.71 2.49 14.72
N ASN A 22 7.35 1.41 15.19
CA ASN A 22 6.72 0.09 15.29
C ASN A 22 5.66 -0.03 16.40
N GLN A 23 5.71 0.80 17.44
CA GLN A 23 4.70 0.79 18.51
C GLN A 23 3.49 1.68 18.19
N HIS A 24 3.57 2.55 17.18
CA HIS A 24 2.51 3.52 16.87
C HIS A 24 1.94 3.41 15.45
N MET A 25 2.58 2.67 14.55
CA MET A 25 2.10 2.42 13.19
C MET A 25 1.66 0.96 13.00
N ASN A 26 0.36 0.74 12.85
CA ASN A 26 -0.24 -0.55 12.51
C ASN A 26 -0.31 -0.78 10.99
N PHE A 27 0.61 -0.21 10.21
CA PHE A 27 0.67 -0.47 8.78
C PHE A 27 1.82 -1.44 8.48
N PRO A 28 1.60 -2.52 7.72
CA PRO A 28 2.67 -3.45 7.36
C PRO A 28 3.64 -2.78 6.40
N TRP A 29 4.64 -2.07 6.92
CA TRP A 29 5.68 -1.45 6.08
C TRP A 29 6.55 -2.47 5.35
N ASP A 30 6.51 -3.73 5.79
CA ASP A 30 7.22 -4.85 5.17
C ASP A 30 6.74 -5.16 3.74
N ILE A 31 5.54 -4.69 3.34
CA ILE A 31 5.07 -4.82 1.96
C ILE A 31 5.52 -3.69 1.03
N THR A 32 6.25 -2.69 1.56
CA THR A 32 6.73 -1.57 0.75
C THR A 32 7.76 -2.02 -0.29
N GLY A 33 7.69 -1.44 -1.48
CA GLY A 33 8.58 -1.79 -2.57
C GLY A 33 7.88 -1.90 -3.91
N LYS A 34 8.58 -2.51 -4.87
CA LYS A 34 8.08 -2.81 -6.21
C LYS A 34 7.97 -4.31 -6.37
N TRP A 35 6.85 -4.76 -6.90
CA TRP A 35 6.53 -6.15 -7.12
C TRP A 35 6.18 -6.35 -8.59
N ILE A 36 6.44 -7.55 -9.08
CA ILE A 36 6.03 -8.01 -10.40
C ILE A 36 5.35 -9.36 -10.19
N GLY A 37 4.20 -9.55 -10.80
CA GLY A 37 3.42 -10.78 -10.66
C GLY A 37 2.48 -10.99 -11.83
N GLU A 38 1.81 -12.14 -11.83
CA GLU A 38 0.75 -12.44 -12.79
C GLU A 38 -0.59 -11.98 -12.20
N ASN A 39 -1.29 -11.10 -12.91
CA ASN A 39 -2.68 -10.78 -12.65
C ASN A 39 -3.57 -11.79 -13.37
N ILE A 40 -4.59 -12.30 -12.68
CA ILE A 40 -5.61 -13.19 -13.25
C ILE A 40 -6.94 -12.45 -13.21
N LEU A 41 -7.41 -12.04 -14.38
CA LEU A 41 -8.76 -11.53 -14.56
C LEU A 41 -9.70 -12.70 -14.87
N HIS A 42 -10.75 -12.84 -14.07
CA HIS A 42 -11.90 -13.66 -14.41
C HIS A 42 -12.87 -12.81 -15.22
N ASP A 43 -12.90 -13.04 -16.53
CA ASP A 43 -13.70 -12.25 -17.45
C ASP A 43 -15.19 -12.67 -17.35
N PRO A 44 -16.08 -11.79 -16.85
CA PRO A 44 -17.49 -12.12 -16.65
C PRO A 44 -18.25 -12.28 -17.97
N MET A 45 -17.71 -11.79 -19.10
CA MET A 45 -18.36 -11.86 -20.40
C MET A 45 -18.03 -13.17 -21.14
N THR A 46 -16.85 -13.73 -20.91
CA THR A 46 -16.37 -14.93 -21.60
C THR A 46 -16.28 -16.17 -20.70
N ASP A 47 -16.42 -16.01 -19.38
CA ASP A 47 -16.19 -17.06 -18.38
C ASP A 47 -14.79 -17.71 -18.50
N THR A 48 -13.81 -16.91 -18.95
CA THR A 48 -12.43 -17.35 -19.10
C THR A 48 -11.48 -16.57 -18.19
N GLN A 49 -10.37 -17.20 -17.84
CA GLN A 49 -9.28 -16.51 -17.16
C GLN A 49 -8.36 -15.86 -18.20
N LYS A 50 -8.10 -14.56 -18.01
CA LYS A 50 -7.06 -13.83 -18.74
C LYS A 50 -5.92 -13.54 -17.78
N LYS A 51 -4.70 -13.83 -18.25
CA LYS A 51 -3.47 -13.61 -17.49
C LYS A 51 -2.72 -12.44 -18.11
N SER A 52 -2.21 -11.55 -17.27
CA SER A 52 -1.31 -10.49 -17.72
C SER A 52 -0.20 -10.26 -16.70
N LEU A 53 0.97 -9.84 -17.17
CA LEU A 53 2.03 -9.42 -16.30
C LEU A 53 1.66 -8.06 -15.68
N SER A 54 1.79 -7.95 -14.37
CA SER A 54 1.43 -6.77 -13.60
C SER A 54 2.61 -6.29 -12.78
N LYS A 55 2.77 -4.97 -12.69
CA LYS A 55 3.68 -4.33 -11.75
C LYS A 55 2.86 -3.69 -10.66
N PHE A 56 3.37 -3.77 -9.44
CA PHE A 56 2.77 -3.20 -8.25
C PHE A 56 3.81 -2.38 -7.50
N MET A 57 3.44 -1.22 -6.97
CA MET A 57 4.29 -0.41 -6.10
C MET A 57 3.51 -0.08 -4.84
N VAL A 58 4.11 -0.35 -3.69
CA VAL A 58 3.59 0.06 -2.38
C VAL A 58 4.55 1.06 -1.77
N ARG A 59 4.05 2.23 -1.37
CA ARG A 59 4.86 3.23 -0.68
C ARG A 59 4.09 3.98 0.41
N PRO A 60 4.75 4.35 1.52
CA PRO A 60 4.24 5.37 2.42
C PRO A 60 4.12 6.70 1.68
N ILE A 61 3.06 7.45 1.99
CA ILE A 61 2.91 8.84 1.59
C ILE A 61 2.53 9.69 2.81
N LEU A 62 2.66 11.02 2.67
CA LEU A 62 2.23 12.00 3.69
C LEU A 62 2.79 11.71 5.09
N LYS A 63 4.11 11.56 5.20
CA LYS A 63 4.82 11.23 6.46
C LYS A 63 4.29 9.94 7.10
N GLU A 64 4.13 8.90 6.28
CA GLU A 64 3.75 7.54 6.72
C GLU A 64 2.35 7.46 7.34
N THR A 65 1.49 8.44 7.08
CA THR A 65 0.09 8.44 7.55
C THR A 65 -0.85 7.69 6.60
N PHE A 66 -0.43 7.49 5.35
CA PHE A 66 -1.16 6.72 4.35
C PHE A 66 -0.20 5.81 3.58
N ILE A 67 -0.78 4.77 2.96
CA ILE A 67 -0.13 3.97 1.94
C ILE A 67 -0.75 4.27 0.59
N GLU A 68 0.11 4.43 -0.43
CA GLU A 68 -0.29 4.41 -1.83
C GLU A 68 0.15 3.09 -2.46
N LEU A 69 -0.77 2.44 -3.15
CA LEU A 69 -0.56 1.25 -3.95
C LEU A 69 -0.85 1.63 -5.40
N ARG A 70 0.16 1.53 -6.28
CA ARG A 70 0.00 1.74 -7.71
C ARG A 70 0.14 0.41 -8.42
N TYR A 71 -0.71 0.15 -9.39
CA TYR A 71 -0.65 -1.08 -10.14
C TYR A 71 -0.91 -0.84 -11.63
N ASP A 72 -0.34 -1.70 -12.46
CA ASP A 72 -0.70 -1.83 -13.86
C ASP A 72 -1.01 -3.28 -14.23
N TRP A 73 -1.76 -3.45 -15.30
CA TRP A 73 -2.07 -4.76 -15.90
C TRP A 73 -2.51 -4.54 -17.36
N GLU A 74 -2.79 -5.61 -18.08
CA GLU A 74 -3.20 -5.54 -19.48
C GLU A 74 -4.44 -6.40 -19.74
N TYR A 75 -5.34 -5.89 -20.57
CA TYR A 75 -6.48 -6.61 -21.12
C TYR A 75 -6.63 -6.28 -22.61
N GLU A 76 -6.69 -7.31 -23.45
CA GLU A 76 -6.84 -7.17 -24.91
C GLU A 76 -5.81 -6.22 -25.57
N GLY A 77 -4.58 -6.20 -25.06
CA GLY A 77 -3.50 -5.33 -25.56
C GLY A 77 -3.55 -3.89 -25.04
N GLU A 78 -4.58 -3.53 -24.27
CA GLU A 78 -4.73 -2.22 -23.66
C GLU A 78 -4.20 -2.23 -22.23
N LYS A 79 -3.29 -1.29 -21.96
CA LYS A 79 -2.71 -1.12 -20.64
C LYS A 79 -3.72 -0.44 -19.71
N GLN A 80 -3.91 -1.05 -18.55
CA GLN A 80 -4.77 -0.54 -17.49
C GLN A 80 -3.92 -0.19 -16.26
N GLU A 81 -4.30 0.88 -15.58
CA GLU A 81 -3.57 1.40 -14.42
C GLU A 81 -4.54 1.76 -13.30
N GLY A 82 -4.08 1.65 -12.05
CA GLY A 82 -4.89 2.05 -10.90
C GLY A 82 -4.08 2.46 -9.70
N ILE A 83 -4.75 3.20 -8.81
CA ILE A 83 -4.21 3.67 -7.55
C ILE A 83 -5.20 3.34 -6.45
N ILE A 84 -4.68 2.73 -5.39
CA ILE A 84 -5.37 2.58 -4.12
C ILE A 84 -4.63 3.42 -3.09
N THR A 85 -5.34 4.25 -2.34
CA THR A 85 -4.78 4.87 -1.13
C THR A 85 -5.46 4.28 0.08
N ILE A 86 -4.71 4.03 1.15
CA ILE A 86 -5.25 3.47 2.40
C ILE A 86 -4.78 4.34 3.56
N GLY A 87 -5.72 4.70 4.45
CA GLY A 87 -5.43 5.42 5.69
C GLY A 87 -6.07 4.73 6.88
N TYR A 88 -5.42 4.83 8.05
CA TYR A 88 -5.91 4.26 9.30
C TYR A 88 -6.09 5.34 10.37
N ARG A 89 -7.29 5.45 10.94
CA ARG A 89 -7.60 6.29 12.10
C ARG A 89 -7.56 5.46 13.36
N LYS A 90 -6.38 5.38 13.97
CA LYS A 90 -6.11 4.61 15.20
C LYS A 90 -7.10 4.89 16.34
N ASN A 91 -7.49 6.14 16.55
CA ASN A 91 -8.41 6.52 17.62
C ASN A 91 -9.85 6.01 17.44
N LYS A 92 -10.22 5.61 16.22
CA LYS A 92 -11.55 5.10 15.87
C LYS A 92 -11.51 3.65 15.40
N ASP A 93 -10.33 3.07 15.34
CA ASP A 93 -10.07 1.75 14.76
C ASP A 93 -10.69 1.58 13.35
N GLU A 94 -10.56 2.64 12.55
CA GLU A 94 -11.26 2.78 11.28
C GLU A 94 -10.26 2.90 10.14
N CYS A 95 -10.45 2.10 9.10
CA CYS A 95 -9.67 2.16 7.88
C CYS A 95 -10.50 2.70 6.72
N PHE A 96 -9.84 3.43 5.86
CA PHE A 96 -10.42 4.01 4.66
C PHE A 96 -9.53 3.67 3.49
N ALA A 97 -10.15 3.41 2.35
CA ALA A 97 -9.43 3.37 1.11
C ALA A 97 -10.15 4.15 0.02
N THR A 98 -9.37 4.69 -0.90
CA THR A 98 -9.88 5.19 -2.18
C THR A 98 -9.35 4.30 -3.27
N TRP A 99 -10.18 3.95 -4.24
CA TRP A 99 -9.75 3.21 -5.41
C TRP A 99 -10.17 3.95 -6.68
N ILE A 100 -9.18 4.19 -7.54
CA ILE A 100 -9.33 4.74 -8.88
C ILE A 100 -8.59 3.83 -9.85
N ASP A 101 -9.17 3.56 -11.00
CA ASP A 101 -8.53 2.82 -12.08
C ASP A 101 -9.06 3.26 -13.45
N THR A 102 -8.31 2.91 -14.49
CA THR A 102 -8.66 3.24 -15.88
C THR A 102 -9.79 2.37 -16.44
N TRP A 103 -10.16 1.28 -15.76
CA TRP A 103 -11.09 0.29 -16.30
C TRP A 103 -12.49 0.33 -15.68
N HIS A 104 -12.61 0.20 -14.36
CA HIS A 104 -13.90 0.23 -13.66
C HIS A 104 -14.35 1.65 -13.35
N MET A 105 -13.44 2.49 -12.87
CA MET A 105 -13.79 3.77 -12.26
C MET A 105 -13.78 4.92 -13.26
N SER A 106 -12.98 4.84 -14.33
CA SER A 106 -12.89 5.87 -15.38
C SER A 106 -12.65 7.29 -14.82
N SER A 107 -13.71 8.08 -14.62
CA SER A 107 -13.66 9.44 -14.04
C SER A 107 -14.20 9.54 -12.60
N ASP A 108 -14.58 8.42 -12.00
CA ASP A 108 -15.12 8.32 -10.63
C ASP A 108 -14.09 7.67 -9.68
N PHE A 109 -14.46 7.53 -8.41
CA PHE A 109 -13.64 6.87 -7.40
C PHE A 109 -14.51 6.09 -6.41
N MET A 110 -14.02 4.91 -6.03
CA MET A 110 -14.66 4.12 -4.99
C MET A 110 -14.11 4.52 -3.63
N LEU A 111 -15.00 4.86 -2.70
CA LEU A 111 -14.66 5.05 -1.30
C LEU A 111 -15.00 3.78 -0.52
N LEU A 112 -13.98 3.21 0.12
CA LEU A 112 -14.13 2.07 1.01
C LEU A 112 -13.89 2.53 2.46
N LYS A 113 -14.67 2.00 3.38
CA LYS A 113 -14.55 2.26 4.82
C LYS A 113 -14.82 0.97 5.58
N GLY A 114 -14.00 0.68 6.58
CA GLY A 114 -14.11 -0.51 7.41
C GLY A 114 -13.29 -0.41 8.68
N THR A 115 -13.04 -1.56 9.31
CA THR A 115 -12.19 -1.70 10.50
C THR A 115 -10.90 -2.42 10.13
N CYS A 116 -9.77 -2.04 10.72
CA CYS A 116 -8.48 -2.71 10.51
C CYS A 116 -8.14 -3.73 11.61
N LYS A 117 -9.16 -4.38 12.17
CA LYS A 117 -8.96 -5.47 13.11
C LYS A 117 -8.52 -6.72 12.34
N ASP A 118 -7.49 -7.38 12.85
CA ASP A 118 -7.19 -8.74 12.45
C ASP A 118 -8.37 -9.62 12.87
N ASN A 119 -8.95 -10.38 11.93
CA ASN A 119 -9.81 -11.49 12.27
C ASN A 119 -8.88 -12.65 12.65
N GLU A 120 -8.71 -12.89 13.95
CA GLU A 120 -8.15 -14.16 14.47
C GLU A 120 -9.04 -15.35 14.06
#